data_AF-A0A344TLA8-F1
#
_entry.id   AF-A0A344TLA8-F1
#
_cell.length_a   1.000
_cell.length_b   1.000
_cell.length_c   1.000
_cell.angle_alpha   90.00
_cell.angle_beta   90.00
_cell.angle_gamma   90.00
#
_symmetry.space_group_name_H-M   'P 1'
#
loop_
_entity.id
_entity.type
_entity.pdbx_description
1 polymer ?
#
loop_
_entity_poly.entity_id
_entity_poly.type
_entity_poly.pdbx_seq_one_letter_code
_entity_poly.pdbx_strand_id
1 'polypeptide(L)'
;MIIGIGGRSRSGKTTLAETLVWHFRAQNKRAIALHQDDFVKILHDIPLIRDRTDWETPESIDFELLRKATGFLHQDFEVLVIEGVLAFVDDDLNALYDFCFFTHISEETFRIRKAADTRWGEEPVWYINHIWESFLKYGQPPQELKNLMIIDGEKPYQMGEIVEFLRHFDK
;
A
#
# COMPACT_ATOMS: atom_id res chain seq x y z
N MET A 1 -2.21 -16.01 6.76
CA MET A 1 -3.01 -14.95 6.15
C MET A 1 -2.12 -13.84 5.62
N ILE A 2 -2.39 -13.34 4.42
CA ILE A 2 -1.69 -12.21 3.79
C ILE A 2 -2.73 -11.14 3.42
N ILE A 3 -2.48 -9.91 3.84
CA ILE A 3 -3.38 -8.77 3.61
C ILE A 3 -2.66 -7.76 2.73
N GLY A 4 -3.24 -7.41 1.59
CA GLY A 4 -2.76 -6.33 0.72
C GLY A 4 -3.43 -5.00 1.05
N ILE A 5 -2.67 -3.91 1.14
CA ILE A 5 -3.19 -2.56 1.41
C ILE A 5 -2.67 -1.57 0.36
N GLY A 6 -3.54 -1.25 -0.59
CA GLY A 6 -3.31 -0.21 -1.59
C GLY A 6 -3.91 1.14 -1.19
N GLY A 7 -3.60 2.16 -1.97
CA GLY A 7 -4.16 3.49 -1.77
C GLY A 7 -3.17 4.63 -2.00
N ARG A 8 -3.71 5.84 -2.12
CA ARG A 8 -2.94 7.02 -2.54
C ARG A 8 -1.82 7.34 -1.55
N SER A 9 -0.76 8.00 -2.00
CA SER A 9 0.16 8.66 -1.06
C SER A 9 -0.63 9.55 -0.09
N ARG A 10 -0.27 9.50 1.21
CA ARG A 10 -0.95 10.23 2.32
C ARG A 10 -2.42 9.85 2.59
N SER A 11 -2.91 8.71 2.08
CA SER A 11 -4.25 8.19 2.42
C SER A 11 -4.33 7.47 3.78
N GLY A 12 -3.18 7.13 4.37
CA GLY A 12 -3.08 6.47 5.68
C GLY A 12 -2.82 4.96 5.66
N LYS A 13 -2.47 4.37 4.49
CA LYS A 13 -2.11 2.94 4.33
C LYS A 13 -1.23 2.39 5.46
N THR A 14 -0.05 2.98 5.67
CA THR A 14 0.90 2.56 6.70
C THR A 14 0.27 2.55 8.09
N THR A 15 -0.56 3.55 8.41
CA THR A 15 -1.29 3.59 9.68
C THR A 15 -2.30 2.44 9.79
N LEU A 16 -3.01 2.11 8.71
CA LEU A 16 -3.93 0.96 8.69
C LEU A 16 -3.15 -0.35 8.83
N ALA A 17 -2.02 -0.50 8.14
CA ALA A 17 -1.17 -1.68 8.19
C ALA A 17 -0.67 -1.94 9.61
N GLU A 18 -0.09 -0.92 10.26
CA GLU A 18 0.38 -1.02 11.63
C GLU A 18 -0.76 -1.29 12.61
N THR A 19 -1.92 -0.67 12.41
CA THR A 19 -3.11 -0.91 13.25
C THR A 19 -3.54 -2.37 13.17
N LEU A 20 -3.56 -2.98 11.97
CA LEU A 20 -3.87 -4.39 11.78
C LEU A 20 -2.82 -5.30 12.42
N VAL A 21 -1.53 -5.00 12.25
CA VAL A 21 -0.45 -5.75 12.91
C VAL A 21 -0.62 -5.76 14.43
N TRP A 22 -0.86 -4.59 15.03
CA TRP A 22 -1.10 -4.48 16.47
C TRP A 22 -2.37 -5.19 16.92
N HIS A 23 -3.44 -5.11 16.13
CA HIS A 23 -4.69 -5.82 16.40
C HIS A 23 -4.48 -7.34 16.47
N PHE A 24 -3.74 -7.93 15.53
CA PHE A 24 -3.46 -9.37 15.53
C PHE A 24 -2.46 -9.78 16.60
N ARG A 25 -1.43 -8.96 16.89
CA ARG A 25 -0.51 -9.20 18.00
C ARG A 25 -1.21 -9.20 19.35
N ALA A 26 -2.20 -8.32 19.55
CA ALA A 26 -3.03 -8.30 20.75
C ALA A 26 -3.87 -9.58 20.92
N GLN A 27 -4.05 -10.37 19.85
CA GLN A 27 -4.67 -11.69 19.86
C GLN A 27 -3.65 -12.83 19.93
N ASN A 28 -2.41 -12.54 20.33
CA ASN A 28 -1.28 -13.47 20.43
C ASN A 28 -0.87 -14.12 19.08
N LYS A 29 -1.13 -13.46 17.95
CA LYS A 29 -0.64 -13.92 16.64
C LYS A 29 0.71 -13.29 16.30
N ARG A 30 1.58 -14.05 15.62
CA ARG A 30 2.78 -13.49 14.95
C ARG A 30 2.34 -12.71 13.72
N ALA A 31 2.38 -11.37 13.81
CA ALA A 31 2.04 -10.47 12.70
C ALA A 31 3.17 -9.49 12.37
N ILE A 32 3.34 -9.15 11.09
CA ILE A 32 4.33 -8.19 10.58
C ILE A 32 3.81 -7.44 9.34
N ALA A 33 4.29 -6.21 9.15
CA ALA A 33 4.06 -5.43 7.94
C ALA A 33 5.31 -5.41 7.04
N LEU A 34 5.08 -5.43 5.73
CA LEU A 34 6.06 -5.14 4.68
C LEU A 34 5.64 -3.84 3.99
N HIS A 35 6.52 -2.84 3.99
CA HIS A 35 6.29 -1.56 3.34
C HIS A 35 6.95 -1.57 1.96
N GLN A 36 6.17 -1.32 0.91
CA GLN A 36 6.68 -1.31 -0.47
C GLN A 36 7.86 -0.33 -0.66
N ASP A 37 7.90 0.77 0.10
CA ASP A 37 8.97 1.76 0.09
C ASP A 37 10.34 1.17 0.49
N ASP A 38 10.38 0.04 1.21
CA ASP A 38 11.62 -0.69 1.57
C ASP A 38 12.15 -1.58 0.43
N PHE A 39 11.37 -1.76 -0.64
CA PHE A 39 11.66 -2.63 -1.78
C PHE A 39 11.84 -1.85 -3.08
N VAL A 40 12.28 -0.59 -3.00
CA VAL A 40 12.66 0.18 -4.19
C VAL A 40 13.92 -0.38 -4.83
N LYS A 41 14.01 -0.27 -6.16
CA LYS A 41 15.24 -0.60 -6.88
C LYS A 41 16.37 0.37 -6.53
N ILE A 42 17.58 0.00 -6.94
CA ILE A 42 18.74 0.86 -6.76
C ILE A 42 18.52 2.15 -7.58
N LEU A 43 18.85 3.30 -6.98
CA LEU A 43 18.49 4.63 -7.51
C LEU A 43 18.82 4.86 -8.99
N HIS A 44 19.93 4.31 -9.49
CA HIS A 44 20.35 4.49 -10.90
C HIS A 44 19.56 3.63 -11.90
N ASP A 45 18.84 2.61 -11.43
CA ASP A 45 17.98 1.76 -12.25
C ASP A 45 16.55 2.31 -12.36
N ILE A 46 16.22 3.33 -11.56
CA ILE A 46 14.90 3.96 -11.56
C ILE A 46 14.85 5.06 -12.63
N PRO A 47 13.84 5.08 -13.51
CA PRO A 47 13.72 6.10 -14.54
C PRO A 47 13.59 7.49 -13.95
N LEU A 48 13.98 8.50 -14.74
CA LEU A 48 13.73 9.90 -14.41
C LEU A 48 12.45 10.39 -15.10
N ILE A 49 11.69 11.19 -14.37
CA ILE A 49 10.66 12.08 -14.93
C ILE A 49 11.20 13.51 -14.88
N ARG A 50 11.54 14.04 -16.07
CA ARG A 50 12.26 15.32 -16.21
C ARG A 50 13.59 15.28 -15.45
N ASP A 51 13.71 16.05 -14.38
CA ASP A 51 14.88 16.21 -13.52
C ASP A 51 14.77 15.43 -12.19
N ARG A 52 13.72 14.61 -12.01
CA ARG A 52 13.45 13.88 -10.77
C ARG A 52 13.41 12.37 -10.99
N THR A 53 13.81 11.60 -9.98
CA THR A 53 13.58 10.15 -9.95
C THR A 53 12.08 9.86 -9.91
N ASP A 54 11.62 8.96 -10.78
CA ASP A 54 10.22 8.60 -10.89
C ASP A 54 9.88 7.41 -9.98
N TRP A 55 9.51 7.72 -8.73
CA TRP A 55 9.12 6.72 -7.73
C TRP A 55 7.73 6.12 -7.98
N GLU A 56 6.92 6.72 -8.86
CA GLU A 56 5.49 6.48 -8.95
C GLU A 56 5.12 5.45 -10.03
N THR A 57 6.13 4.75 -10.56
CA THR A 57 5.99 3.77 -11.64
C THR A 57 6.35 2.36 -11.16
N PRO A 58 5.78 1.29 -11.75
CA PRO A 58 6.17 -0.09 -11.43
C PRO A 58 7.67 -0.35 -11.56
N GLU A 59 8.36 0.37 -12.44
CA GLU A 59 9.78 0.27 -12.67
C GLU A 59 10.62 0.67 -11.43
N SER A 60 10.06 1.43 -10.49
CA SER A 60 10.74 1.86 -9.27
C SER A 60 10.82 0.77 -8.18
N ILE A 61 9.98 -0.28 -8.27
CA ILE A 61 9.83 -1.31 -7.23
C ILE A 61 10.45 -2.63 -7.67
N ASP A 62 11.18 -3.27 -6.77
CA ASP A 62 11.65 -4.65 -6.91
C ASP A 62 10.58 -5.64 -6.40
N PHE A 63 9.59 -5.90 -7.25
CA PHE A 63 8.52 -6.86 -6.94
C PHE A 63 9.04 -8.30 -6.80
N GLU A 64 10.18 -8.65 -7.39
CA GLU A 64 10.79 -9.96 -7.19
C GLU A 64 11.32 -10.11 -5.75
N LEU A 65 12.03 -9.10 -5.24
CA LEU A 65 12.50 -9.08 -3.86
C LEU A 65 11.32 -9.05 -2.88
N LEU A 66 10.29 -8.25 -3.14
CA LEU A 66 9.09 -8.20 -2.31
C LEU A 66 8.41 -9.58 -2.23
N ARG A 67 8.20 -10.26 -3.37
CA ARG A 67 7.64 -11.63 -3.40
C ARG A 67 8.49 -12.63 -2.62
N LYS A 68 9.82 -12.57 -2.75
CA LYS A 68 10.75 -13.42 -1.98
C LYS A 68 10.61 -13.17 -0.48
N ALA A 69 10.56 -11.90 -0.06
CA ALA A 69 10.37 -11.54 1.34
C ALA A 69 9.02 -12.01 1.88
N THR A 70 7.94 -11.85 1.10
CA THR A 70 6.62 -12.38 1.43
C THR A 70 6.67 -13.89 1.65
N GLY A 71 7.21 -14.65 0.70
CA GLY A 71 7.29 -16.10 0.79
C GLY A 71 8.14 -16.57 1.99
N PHE A 72 9.26 -15.90 2.26
CA PHE A 72 10.13 -16.21 3.39
C PHE A 72 9.43 -15.94 4.73
N LEU A 73 8.86 -14.74 4.93
CA LEU A 73 8.22 -14.37 6.19
C LEU A 73 6.92 -15.12 6.43
N HIS A 74 6.21 -15.54 5.38
CA HIS A 74 4.96 -16.30 5.53
C HIS A 74 5.16 -17.67 6.21
N GLN A 75 6.39 -18.18 6.26
CA GLN A 75 6.71 -19.40 7.03
C GLN A 75 6.64 -19.16 8.54
N ASP A 76 6.92 -17.94 8.99
CA ASP A 76 7.10 -17.57 10.39
C ASP A 76 6.09 -16.55 10.92
N PHE A 77 5.20 -16.03 10.09
CA PHE A 77 4.19 -15.09 10.53
C PHE A 77 2.81 -15.57 10.09
N GLU A 78 1.90 -15.66 11.06
CA GLU A 78 0.52 -16.06 10.83
C GLU A 78 -0.24 -14.99 10.02
N VAL A 79 0.17 -13.72 10.18
CA VAL A 79 -0.38 -12.59 9.43
C VAL A 79 0.74 -11.73 8.85
N LEU A 80 0.74 -11.58 7.53
CA LEU A 80 1.56 -10.58 6.82
C LEU A 80 0.64 -9.48 6.31
N VAL A 81 1.03 -8.23 6.50
CA VAL A 81 0.37 -7.08 5.89
C VAL A 81 1.34 -6.45 4.90
N ILE A 82 0.97 -6.33 3.64
CA ILE A 82 1.78 -5.72 2.59
C ILE A 82 1.11 -4.43 2.18
N GLU A 83 1.81 -3.30 2.30
CA GLU A 83 1.23 -1.99 2.01
C GLU A 83 2.10 -1.19 1.04
N GLY A 84 1.46 -0.44 0.15
CA GLY A 84 2.17 0.32 -0.87
C GLY A 84 1.25 1.12 -1.78
N VAL A 85 1.80 2.14 -2.43
CA VAL A 85 1.09 2.96 -3.41
C VAL A 85 0.82 2.18 -4.72
N LEU A 86 1.66 1.17 -4.99
CA LEU A 86 1.58 0.23 -6.10
C LEU A 86 1.35 -1.21 -5.58
N ALA A 87 0.66 -1.38 -4.45
CA ALA A 87 0.48 -2.70 -3.80
C ALA A 87 -0.25 -3.75 -4.65
N PHE A 88 -1.02 -3.28 -5.66
CA PHE A 88 -1.86 -4.12 -6.51
C PHE A 88 -1.40 -4.22 -7.96
N VAL A 89 -0.16 -3.80 -8.25
CA VAL A 89 0.42 -3.84 -9.60
C VAL A 89 0.88 -5.24 -10.01
N ASP A 90 1.39 -6.03 -9.07
CA ASP A 90 1.98 -7.34 -9.34
C ASP A 90 0.93 -8.45 -9.15
N ASP A 91 0.62 -9.16 -10.24
CA ASP A 91 -0.42 -10.19 -10.26
C ASP A 91 -0.10 -11.39 -9.36
N ASP A 92 1.18 -11.73 -9.22
CA ASP A 92 1.62 -12.84 -8.38
C ASP A 92 1.42 -12.49 -6.89
N LEU A 93 1.69 -11.25 -6.47
CA LEU A 93 1.32 -10.77 -5.13
C LEU A 93 -0.20 -10.71 -4.94
N ASN A 94 -0.94 -10.20 -5.94
CA ASN A 94 -2.40 -10.15 -5.89
C ASN A 94 -3.03 -11.53 -5.65
N ALA A 95 -2.47 -12.58 -6.26
CA ALA A 95 -2.92 -13.95 -6.10
C ALA A 95 -2.66 -14.53 -4.69
N LEU A 96 -1.75 -13.93 -3.92
CA LEU A 96 -1.42 -14.33 -2.55
C LEU A 96 -2.28 -13.64 -1.49
N TYR A 97 -2.95 -12.53 -1.81
CA TYR A 97 -3.74 -11.78 -0.84
C TYR A 97 -5.04 -12.52 -0.49
N ASP A 98 -5.22 -12.80 0.80
CA ASP A 98 -6.48 -13.32 1.33
C ASP A 98 -7.52 -12.20 1.47
N PHE A 99 -7.06 -11.00 1.84
CA PHE A 99 -7.88 -9.80 1.97
C PHE A 99 -7.15 -8.58 1.43
N CYS A 100 -7.91 -7.68 0.83
CA CYS A 100 -7.40 -6.44 0.28
C CYS A 100 -8.12 -5.23 0.90
N PHE A 101 -7.37 -4.20 1.23
CA PHE A 101 -7.91 -2.89 1.60
C PHE A 101 -7.40 -1.84 0.62
N PHE A 102 -8.27 -0.93 0.21
CA PHE A 102 -7.87 0.21 -0.61
C PHE A 102 -8.29 1.51 0.05
N THR A 103 -7.31 2.28 0.50
CA THR A 103 -7.54 3.58 1.15
C THR A 103 -7.71 4.67 0.10
N HIS A 104 -8.88 5.29 0.09
CA HIS A 104 -9.26 6.34 -0.84
C HIS A 104 -9.31 7.70 -0.13
N ILE A 105 -8.79 8.72 -0.79
CA ILE A 105 -8.95 10.14 -0.41
C ILE A 105 -9.25 10.95 -1.67
N SER A 106 -9.95 12.06 -1.54
CA SER A 106 -10.18 12.99 -2.64
C SER A 106 -8.88 13.62 -3.14
N GLU A 107 -8.91 14.15 -4.37
CA GLU A 107 -7.77 14.89 -4.94
C GLU A 107 -7.44 16.13 -4.10
N GLU A 108 -8.47 16.84 -3.63
CA GLU A 108 -8.31 18.00 -2.76
C GLU A 108 -7.55 17.63 -1.48
N THR A 109 -8.01 16.58 -0.78
CA THR A 109 -7.34 16.07 0.42
C THR A 109 -5.91 15.63 0.12
N PHE A 110 -5.67 14.93 -0.98
CA PHE A 110 -4.32 14.53 -1.39
C PHE A 110 -3.42 15.76 -1.56
N ARG A 111 -3.86 16.77 -2.32
CA ARG A 111 -3.07 17.98 -2.59
C ARG A 111 -2.74 18.73 -1.30
N ILE A 112 -3.70 18.88 -0.39
CA ILE A 112 -3.47 19.51 0.93
C ILE A 112 -2.46 18.71 1.75
N ARG A 113 -2.68 17.39 1.90
CA ARG A 113 -1.81 16.54 2.73
C ARG A 113 -0.40 16.37 2.16
N LYS A 114 -0.24 16.43 0.83
CA LYS A 114 1.04 16.34 0.14
C LYS A 114 1.80 17.66 0.18
N ALA A 115 1.12 18.80 0.05
CA ALA A 115 1.75 20.12 0.22
C ALA A 115 2.30 20.34 1.65
N ALA A 116 1.66 19.73 2.65
CA ALA A 116 2.14 19.75 4.03
C ALA A 116 3.27 18.73 4.33
N ASP A 117 3.66 17.89 3.37
CA ASP A 117 4.68 16.85 3.54
C ASP A 117 6.07 17.36 3.13
N THR A 118 6.87 17.77 4.11
CA THR A 118 8.20 18.38 3.90
C THR A 118 9.36 17.39 4.08
N ARG A 119 9.08 16.08 4.20
CA ARG A 119 10.11 15.05 4.44
C ARG A 119 11.23 15.05 3.40
N TRP A 120 10.90 15.43 2.17
CA TRP A 120 11.81 15.44 1.02
C TRP A 120 12.06 16.85 0.46
N GLY A 121 11.78 17.87 1.27
CA GLY A 121 11.77 19.27 0.83
C GLY A 121 10.49 19.66 0.11
N GLU A 122 10.51 20.84 -0.53
CA GLU A 122 9.38 21.32 -1.33
C GLU A 122 9.38 20.66 -2.70
N GLU A 123 8.26 20.03 -3.05
CA GLU A 123 8.07 19.43 -4.37
C GLU A 123 7.38 20.40 -5.32
N PRO A 124 7.84 20.49 -6.59
CA PRO A 124 7.21 21.36 -7.56
C PRO A 124 5.81 20.86 -7.92
N VAL A 125 4.90 21.79 -8.21
CA VAL A 125 3.49 21.48 -8.54
C VAL A 125 3.35 20.43 -9.65
N TRP A 126 4.22 20.48 -10.66
CA TRP A 126 4.19 19.51 -11.76
C TRP A 126 4.47 18.08 -11.27
N TYR A 127 5.33 17.91 -10.26
CA TYR A 127 5.66 16.59 -9.72
C TYR A 127 4.52 16.08 -8.84
N ILE A 128 3.87 16.95 -8.08
CA ILE A 128 2.65 16.60 -7.33
C ILE A 128 1.53 16.13 -8.30
N ASN A 129 1.39 16.78 -9.45
CA ASN A 129 0.47 16.31 -10.51
C ASN A 129 0.90 14.96 -11.07
N HIS A 130 2.19 14.75 -11.32
CA HIS A 130 2.73 13.46 -11.78
C HIS A 130 2.42 12.32 -10.79
N ILE A 131 2.57 12.54 -9.48
CA ILE A 131 2.18 11.57 -8.44
C ILE A 131 0.68 11.23 -8.54
N TRP A 132 -0.16 12.24 -8.78
CA TRP A 132 -1.60 12.03 -8.94
C TRP A 132 -1.93 11.22 -10.20
N GLU A 133 -1.37 11.59 -11.35
CA GLU A 133 -1.64 10.91 -12.61
C GLU A 133 -1.09 9.48 -12.61
N SER A 134 0.12 9.28 -12.09
CA SER A 134 0.77 7.97 -12.01
C SER A 134 -0.01 7.00 -11.15
N PHE A 135 -0.54 7.40 -10.00
CA PHE A 135 -1.37 6.48 -9.22
C PHE A 135 -2.76 6.23 -9.84
N LEU A 136 -3.35 7.16 -10.60
CA LEU A 136 -4.55 6.84 -11.39
C LEU A 136 -4.26 5.79 -12.45
N LYS A 137 -3.04 5.79 -12.99
CA LYS A 137 -2.60 4.83 -14.01
C LYS A 137 -2.19 3.48 -13.43
N TYR A 138 -1.44 3.46 -12.33
CA TYR A 138 -0.75 2.27 -11.84
C TYR A 138 -1.24 1.79 -10.46
N GLY A 139 -1.68 2.70 -9.59
CA GLY A 139 -1.99 2.37 -8.20
C GLY A 139 -3.42 1.90 -7.94
N GLN A 140 -4.26 1.80 -8.96
CA GLN A 140 -5.65 1.33 -8.82
C GLN A 140 -5.69 -0.20 -8.66
N PRO A 141 -6.59 -0.74 -7.82
CA PRO A 141 -6.80 -2.18 -7.76
C PRO A 141 -7.37 -2.69 -9.09
N PRO A 142 -6.98 -3.89 -9.57
CA PRO A 142 -7.61 -4.52 -10.72
C PRO A 142 -9.06 -4.90 -10.40
N GLN A 143 -9.93 -4.94 -11.42
CA GLN A 143 -11.37 -5.21 -11.24
C GLN A 143 -11.66 -6.60 -10.63
N GLU A 144 -10.80 -7.58 -10.93
CA GLU A 144 -10.94 -8.97 -10.47
C GLU A 144 -10.33 -9.20 -9.07
N LEU A 145 -9.82 -8.15 -8.40
CA LEU A 145 -9.21 -8.28 -7.08
C LEU A 145 -10.25 -8.73 -6.06
N LYS A 146 -10.05 -9.93 -5.53
CA LYS A 146 -10.97 -10.55 -4.57
C LYS A 146 -10.83 -9.90 -3.21
N ASN A 147 -11.90 -9.99 -2.41
CA ASN A 147 -11.91 -9.63 -1.00
C ASN A 147 -11.38 -8.22 -0.75
N LEU A 148 -11.78 -7.28 -1.60
CA LEU A 148 -11.40 -5.88 -1.51
C LEU A 148 -12.44 -5.07 -0.72
N MET A 149 -11.99 -4.42 0.36
CA MET A 149 -12.75 -3.40 1.08
C MET A 149 -12.18 -2.00 0.80
N ILE A 150 -13.04 -1.07 0.40
CA ILE A 150 -12.65 0.34 0.22
C ILE A 150 -12.75 1.06 1.57
N ILE A 151 -11.70 1.75 1.95
CA ILE A 151 -11.60 2.51 3.21
C ILE A 151 -11.53 4.00 2.89
N ASP A 152 -12.39 4.79 3.53
CA ASP A 152 -12.34 6.24 3.48
C ASP A 152 -11.17 6.76 4.35
N GLY A 153 -10.07 7.15 3.71
CA GLY A 153 -8.86 7.67 4.36
C GLY A 153 -8.98 9.12 4.87
N GLU A 154 -10.15 9.74 4.71
CA GLU A 154 -10.48 11.05 5.28
C GLU A 154 -11.10 10.93 6.69
N LYS A 155 -11.48 9.72 7.10
CA LYS A 155 -12.11 9.44 8.39
C LYS A 155 -11.25 8.51 9.25
N PRO A 156 -11.46 8.50 10.59
CA PRO A 156 -10.88 7.46 11.44
C PRO A 156 -11.34 6.07 11.01
N TYR A 157 -10.41 5.11 11.02
CA TYR A 157 -10.71 3.73 10.65
C TYR A 157 -11.74 3.09 11.57
N GLN A 158 -12.81 2.56 10.96
CA GLN A 158 -13.85 1.83 11.68
C GLN A 158 -13.41 0.38 11.90
N MET A 159 -12.60 0.15 12.95
CA MET A 159 -12.03 -1.18 13.22
C MET A 159 -13.09 -2.27 13.43
N GLY A 160 -14.29 -1.93 13.89
CA GLY A 160 -15.40 -2.89 13.99
C GLY A 160 -15.77 -3.49 12.64
N GLU A 161 -15.96 -2.64 11.62
CA GLU A 161 -16.30 -3.05 10.25
C GLU A 161 -15.16 -3.83 9.59
N ILE A 162 -13.91 -3.37 9.80
CA ILE A 162 -12.71 -4.04 9.27
C ILE A 162 -12.59 -5.45 9.86
N VAL A 163 -12.78 -5.61 11.16
CA VAL A 163 -12.71 -6.92 11.83
C VAL A 163 -13.87 -7.82 11.42
N GLU A 164 -15.06 -7.25 11.22
CA GLU A 164 -16.20 -7.98 10.70
C GLU A 164 -15.92 -8.50 9.28
N PHE A 165 -15.38 -7.65 8.39
CA PHE A 165 -14.97 -8.04 7.05
C PHE A 165 -13.96 -9.20 7.06
N LEU A 166 -12.96 -9.14 7.93
CA LEU A 166 -11.95 -10.19 8.10
C LEU A 166 -12.50 -11.53 8.62
N ARG A 167 -13.70 -11.56 9.21
CA ARG A 167 -14.36 -12.79 9.69
C ARG A 167 -15.22 -13.49 8.64
N HIS A 168 -15.61 -12.80 7.58
CA HIS A 168 -16.62 -13.30 6.63
C HIS A 168 -16.11 -14.43 5.69
N PHE A 169 -14.83 -14.81 5.77
CA PHE A 169 -14.20 -15.77 4.84
C PHE A 169 -13.69 -17.08 5.46
N ASP A 170 -14.08 -17.41 6.71
CA ASP A 170 -13.83 -18.74 7.31
C ASP A 170 -14.83 -19.84 6.84
N LYS A 171 -15.35 -19.79 5.60
CA LYS A 171 -16.26 -20.82 5.05
C LYS A 171 -15.87 -21.31 3.66
#